data_AF-A0A0S7XID4-F1
#
_entry.id   AF-A0A0S7XID4-F1
#
_cell.length_a   1.000
_cell.length_b   1.000
_cell.length_c   1.000
_cell.angle_alpha   90.00
_cell.angle_beta   90.00
_cell.angle_gamma   90.00
#
_symmetry.space_group_name_H-M   'P 1'
#
loop_
_entity.id
_entity.type
_entity.pdbx_description
1 polymer ?
#
loop_
_entity_poly.entity_id
_entity_poly.type
_entity_poly.pdbx_seq_one_letter_code
_entity_poly.pdbx_strand_id
1 'polypeptide(L)'
;MSELQQVVERGEFVITSEIGPPKGVDCSHALEEAATYFKGRAHAVNVTDNQSSVMRLGSMVVCHLLADRGLEPVFQMTCRDRNRLALQSDLLSAAALGIENVLALTGDHNRLGDHPGSMPVFDLDSITLLQAIGDLENGRDLSGAELEGDPPKFFPGAVVNPGAEPFEPEL
;
A
#
# COMPACT_ATOMS: atom_id res chain seq x y z
N MET A 1 -4.27 4.41 -15.22
CA MET A 1 -2.98 3.71 -15.44
C MET A 1 -1.89 4.64 -14.99
N SER A 2 -1.30 4.29 -13.87
CA SER A 2 -0.30 5.06 -13.15
C SER A 2 1.01 5.20 -13.95
N GLU A 3 1.81 6.21 -13.64
CA GLU A 3 3.14 6.42 -14.24
C GLU A 3 4.04 5.21 -13.98
N LEU A 4 4.04 4.69 -12.73
CA LEU A 4 4.80 3.52 -12.33
C LEU A 4 4.50 2.32 -13.21
N GLN A 5 3.21 2.00 -13.40
CA GLN A 5 2.80 0.89 -14.26
C GLN A 5 3.32 1.07 -15.69
N GLN A 6 3.17 2.27 -16.25
CA GLN A 6 3.61 2.55 -17.61
C GLN A 6 5.13 2.41 -17.78
N VAL A 7 5.93 2.88 -16.82
CA VAL A 7 7.40 2.76 -16.87
C VAL A 7 7.83 1.29 -16.81
N VAL A 8 7.20 0.50 -15.93
CA VAL A 8 7.43 -0.96 -15.85
C VAL A 8 7.09 -1.65 -17.18
N GLU A 9 5.92 -1.36 -17.76
CA GLU A 9 5.47 -1.97 -19.01
C GLU A 9 6.36 -1.61 -20.21
N ARG A 10 6.98 -0.42 -20.21
CA ARG A 10 7.97 -0.03 -21.22
C ARG A 10 9.33 -0.71 -21.04
N GLY A 11 9.56 -1.44 -19.95
CA GLY A 11 10.84 -2.05 -19.62
C GLY A 11 11.93 -1.02 -19.28
N GLU A 12 11.52 0.17 -18.82
CA GLU A 12 12.44 1.23 -18.40
C GLU A 12 12.96 0.97 -16.98
N PHE A 13 14.09 1.58 -16.64
CA PHE A 13 14.65 1.44 -15.29
C PHE A 13 13.82 2.25 -14.29
N VAL A 14 13.12 1.54 -13.41
CA VAL A 14 12.26 2.15 -12.39
C VAL A 14 13.06 2.55 -11.16
N ILE A 15 12.99 3.83 -10.82
CA ILE A 15 13.41 4.40 -9.53
C ILE A 15 12.17 4.67 -8.68
N THR A 16 12.10 4.09 -7.48
CA THR A 16 11.14 4.44 -6.44
C THR A 16 11.86 4.96 -5.20
N SER A 17 11.12 5.63 -4.33
CA SER A 17 11.56 6.05 -3.00
C SER A 17 10.59 5.52 -1.95
N GLU A 18 10.91 5.68 -0.67
CA GLU A 18 10.02 5.30 0.43
C GLU A 18 9.96 6.43 1.46
N ILE A 19 8.77 6.64 2.02
CA ILE A 19 8.54 7.57 3.11
C ILE A 19 7.64 6.97 4.18
N GLY A 20 8.02 7.21 5.43
CA GLY A 20 7.26 6.79 6.60
C GLY A 20 6.30 7.88 7.08
N PRO A 21 5.01 7.57 7.30
CA PRO A 21 4.11 8.50 7.97
C PRO A 21 4.61 8.91 9.37
N PRO A 22 4.27 10.13 9.82
CA PRO A 22 4.69 10.62 11.12
C PRO A 22 3.98 9.88 12.26
N LYS A 23 4.60 9.92 13.46
CA LYS A 23 3.94 9.55 14.70
C LYS A 23 3.18 10.76 15.26
N GLY A 24 2.02 11.03 14.65
CA GLY A 24 1.22 12.22 14.90
C GLY A 24 0.49 12.64 13.63
N VAL A 25 -0.15 13.82 13.65
CA VAL A 25 -0.94 14.31 12.51
C VAL A 25 -0.17 15.30 11.62
N ASP A 26 1.02 15.75 12.05
CA ASP A 26 1.81 16.72 11.31
C ASP A 26 2.67 16.03 10.25
N CYS A 27 2.21 16.10 9.00
CA CYS A 27 2.91 15.56 7.84
C CYS A 27 3.88 16.55 7.19
N SER A 28 4.02 17.78 7.70
CA SER A 28 4.76 18.86 7.03
C SER A 28 6.18 18.44 6.68
N HIS A 29 6.91 17.85 7.63
CA HIS A 29 8.28 17.40 7.44
C HIS A 29 8.41 16.30 6.37
N ALA A 30 7.58 15.26 6.45
CA ALA A 30 7.59 14.17 5.45
C ALA A 30 7.28 14.70 4.04
N LEU A 31 6.30 15.58 3.91
CA LEU A 31 5.93 16.16 2.63
C LEU A 31 7.00 17.09 2.07
N GLU A 32 7.70 17.84 2.93
CA GLU A 32 8.83 18.68 2.54
C GLU A 32 10.02 17.84 2.04
N GLU A 33 10.36 16.74 2.72
CA GLU A 33 11.39 15.81 2.28
C GLU A 33 11.02 15.18 0.93
N ALA A 34 9.79 14.71 0.77
CA ALA A 34 9.34 14.11 -0.48
C ALA A 34 9.42 15.11 -1.65
N ALA A 35 8.98 16.35 -1.43
CA ALA A 35 9.06 17.40 -2.44
C ALA A 35 10.52 17.76 -2.79
N THR A 36 11.41 17.78 -1.80
CA THR A 36 12.82 18.17 -1.97
C THR A 36 13.64 17.08 -2.66
N TYR A 37 13.43 15.82 -2.27
CA TYR A 37 14.31 14.72 -2.65
C TYR A 37 13.75 13.80 -3.74
N PHE A 38 12.42 13.67 -3.87
CA PHE A 38 11.82 12.66 -4.76
C PHE A 38 11.23 13.28 -6.02
N LYS A 39 10.73 14.52 -5.95
CA LYS A 39 10.07 15.17 -7.09
C LYS A 39 11.01 15.30 -8.30
N GLY A 40 10.60 14.71 -9.42
CA GLY A 40 11.40 14.65 -10.66
C GLY A 40 12.59 13.70 -10.61
N ARG A 41 12.68 12.83 -9.59
CA ARG A 41 13.77 11.84 -9.42
C ARG A 41 13.29 10.41 -9.21
N ALA A 42 12.12 10.24 -8.59
CA ALA A 42 11.46 8.95 -8.42
C ALA A 42 10.16 8.92 -9.23
N HIS A 43 9.87 7.78 -9.86
CA HIS A 43 8.62 7.54 -10.58
C HIS A 43 7.45 7.32 -9.62
N ALA A 44 7.72 6.77 -8.42
CA ALA A 44 6.72 6.62 -7.38
C ALA A 44 7.35 6.63 -5.97
N VAL A 45 6.51 6.88 -4.97
CA VAL A 45 6.89 6.96 -3.55
C VAL A 45 6.09 5.94 -2.75
N ASN A 46 6.77 4.92 -2.22
CA ASN A 46 6.19 3.99 -1.28
C ASN A 46 5.84 4.70 0.03
N VAL A 47 4.60 4.55 0.47
CA VAL A 47 4.14 5.12 1.74
C VAL A 47 3.88 4.00 2.71
N THR A 48 4.73 3.86 3.73
CA THR A 48 4.68 2.72 4.64
C THR A 48 3.46 2.74 5.55
N ASP A 49 2.95 1.56 5.92
CA ASP A 49 1.78 1.42 6.78
C ASP A 49 2.15 0.79 8.13
N ASN A 50 2.18 1.62 9.19
CA ASN A 50 2.62 1.21 10.53
C ASN A 50 3.93 0.39 10.51
N GLN A 51 4.98 0.94 9.88
CA GLN A 51 6.25 0.23 9.67
C GLN A 51 6.83 -0.29 10.98
N SER A 52 7.41 -1.50 10.93
CA SER A 52 7.93 -2.21 12.11
C SER A 52 6.90 -2.41 13.22
N SER A 53 5.61 -2.50 12.86
CA SER A 53 4.49 -2.60 13.80
C SER A 53 4.36 -1.40 14.76
N VAL A 54 4.89 -0.23 14.39
CA VAL A 54 4.81 0.99 15.19
C VAL A 54 3.62 1.83 14.74
N MET A 55 2.73 2.18 15.67
CA MET A 55 1.55 3.00 15.36
C MET A 55 1.97 4.39 14.86
N ARG A 56 1.49 4.71 13.66
CA ARG A 56 1.69 5.98 12.96
C ARG A 56 0.41 6.43 12.28
N LEU A 57 0.44 7.62 11.69
CA LEU A 57 -0.62 8.04 10.79
C LEU A 57 -0.79 7.02 9.65
N GLY A 58 -2.04 6.70 9.30
CA GLY A 58 -2.32 5.74 8.22
C GLY A 58 -1.75 6.20 6.88
N SER A 59 -1.20 5.26 6.12
CA SER A 59 -0.53 5.53 4.83
C SER A 59 -1.44 6.21 3.80
N MET A 60 -2.75 5.91 3.80
CA MET A 60 -3.73 6.49 2.86
C MET A 60 -3.71 8.02 2.82
N VAL A 61 -3.70 8.67 4.00
CA VAL A 61 -3.72 10.13 4.08
C VAL A 61 -2.44 10.73 3.49
N VAL A 62 -1.30 10.11 3.77
CA VAL A 62 -0.02 10.55 3.22
C VAL A 62 0.03 10.31 1.69
N CYS A 63 -0.51 9.19 1.20
CA CYS A 63 -0.65 8.94 -0.24
C CYS A 63 -1.44 10.05 -0.94
N HIS A 64 -2.61 10.41 -0.40
CA HIS A 64 -3.43 11.50 -0.94
C HIS A 64 -2.68 12.84 -0.94
N LEU A 65 -1.99 13.18 0.16
CA LEU A 65 -1.23 14.43 0.28
C LEU A 65 -0.02 14.49 -0.67
N LEU A 66 0.59 13.36 -1.01
CA LEU A 66 1.63 13.26 -2.03
C LEU A 66 1.04 13.43 -3.44
N ALA A 67 -0.09 12.76 -3.71
CA ALA A 67 -0.78 12.88 -4.99
C ALA A 67 -1.19 14.34 -5.30
N ASP A 68 -1.72 15.06 -4.30
CA ASP A 68 -2.03 16.50 -4.40
C ASP A 68 -0.81 17.37 -4.76
N ARG A 69 0.40 16.88 -4.50
CA ARG A 69 1.67 17.57 -4.79
C ARG A 69 2.32 17.11 -6.09
N GLY A 70 1.65 16.22 -6.84
CA GLY A 70 2.14 15.63 -8.08
C GLY A 70 3.27 14.62 -7.86
N LEU A 71 3.24 13.90 -6.73
CA LEU A 71 4.10 12.75 -6.46
C LEU A 71 3.22 11.51 -6.46
N GLU A 72 3.53 10.54 -7.32
CA GLU A 72 2.74 9.32 -7.42
C GLU A 72 3.00 8.39 -6.22
N PRO A 73 1.99 8.08 -5.40
CA PRO A 73 2.17 7.21 -4.25
C PRO A 73 2.05 5.72 -4.63
N VAL A 74 2.71 4.87 -3.84
CA VAL A 74 2.41 3.44 -3.72
C VAL A 74 1.86 3.21 -2.32
N PHE A 75 0.58 2.85 -2.24
CA PHE A 75 -0.13 2.61 -0.99
C PHE A 75 0.27 1.25 -0.42
N GLN A 76 1.18 1.24 0.57
CA GLN A 76 1.45 0.03 1.33
C GLN A 76 0.29 -0.27 2.25
N MET A 77 -0.07 -1.54 2.33
CA MET A 77 -1.22 -1.99 3.07
C MET A 77 -0.93 -3.30 3.79
N THR A 78 -0.96 -3.23 5.12
CA THR A 78 -0.58 -4.36 5.97
C THR A 78 -1.81 -5.10 6.52
N CYS A 79 -1.87 -6.42 6.31
CA CYS A 79 -2.97 -7.28 6.76
C CYS A 79 -2.98 -7.55 8.28
N ARG A 80 -1.83 -7.46 8.95
CA ARG A 80 -1.70 -7.62 10.41
C ARG A 80 -2.72 -6.85 11.22
N ASP A 81 -3.02 -5.61 10.83
CA ASP A 81 -3.77 -4.64 11.64
C ASP A 81 -5.27 -4.58 11.29
N ARG A 82 -5.69 -5.20 10.18
CA ARG A 82 -7.03 -5.00 9.58
C ARG A 82 -7.67 -6.31 9.14
N ASN A 83 -9.00 -6.39 9.23
CA ASN A 83 -9.77 -7.52 8.70
C ASN A 83 -10.14 -7.27 7.24
N ARG A 84 -10.71 -8.28 6.57
CA ARG A 84 -11.11 -8.20 5.15
C ARG A 84 -12.08 -7.05 4.82
N LEU A 85 -12.89 -6.61 5.78
CA LEU A 85 -13.82 -5.49 5.58
C LEU A 85 -13.04 -4.17 5.51
N ALA A 86 -12.20 -3.92 6.51
CA ALA A 86 -11.34 -2.74 6.55
C ALA A 86 -10.38 -2.72 5.35
N LEU A 87 -9.84 -3.89 4.97
CA LEU A 87 -8.94 -3.98 3.84
C LEU A 87 -9.62 -3.60 2.50
N GLN A 88 -10.77 -4.20 2.19
CA GLN A 88 -11.50 -3.83 0.96
C GLN A 88 -12.00 -2.38 0.98
N SER A 89 -12.45 -1.89 2.15
CA SER A 89 -12.87 -0.50 2.31
C SER A 89 -11.74 0.49 2.05
N ASP A 90 -10.52 0.21 2.54
CA ASP A 90 -9.34 1.04 2.32
C ASP A 90 -8.92 1.01 0.83
N LEU A 91 -9.00 -0.15 0.16
CA LEU A 91 -8.74 -0.24 -1.29
C LEU A 91 -9.73 0.60 -2.11
N LEU A 92 -11.03 0.50 -1.82
CA LEU A 92 -12.05 1.34 -2.47
C LEU A 92 -11.83 2.83 -2.18
N SER A 93 -11.37 3.16 -0.98
CA SER A 93 -11.00 4.54 -0.63
C SER A 93 -9.80 5.04 -1.44
N ALA A 94 -8.77 4.20 -1.63
CA ALA A 94 -7.63 4.50 -2.51
C ALA A 94 -8.10 4.78 -3.94
N ALA A 95 -8.93 3.90 -4.51
CA ALA A 95 -9.46 4.08 -5.86
C ALA A 95 -10.28 5.38 -5.99
N ALA A 96 -11.13 5.69 -5.01
CA ALA A 96 -11.91 6.94 -4.98
C ALA A 96 -11.03 8.20 -4.91
N LEU A 97 -9.83 8.08 -4.35
CA LEU A 97 -8.81 9.14 -4.29
C LEU A 97 -7.86 9.14 -5.50
N GLY A 98 -8.07 8.25 -6.48
CA GLY A 98 -7.22 8.11 -7.66
C GLY A 98 -5.86 7.45 -7.40
N ILE A 99 -5.73 6.71 -6.29
CA ILE A 99 -4.52 5.98 -5.92
C ILE A 99 -4.64 4.56 -6.49
N GLU A 100 -3.88 4.29 -7.56
CA GLU A 100 -3.93 3.00 -8.27
C GLU A 100 -2.84 2.02 -7.81
N ASN A 101 -1.66 2.50 -7.37
CA ASN A 101 -0.56 1.61 -6.99
C ASN A 101 -0.73 1.10 -5.55
N VAL A 102 -0.74 -0.22 -5.37
CA VAL A 102 -0.93 -0.87 -4.06
C VAL A 102 0.17 -1.88 -3.82
N LEU A 103 0.75 -1.89 -2.61
CA LEU A 103 1.68 -2.92 -2.16
C LEU A 103 1.05 -3.71 -1.01
N ALA A 104 0.67 -4.96 -1.30
CA ALA A 104 0.04 -5.88 -0.37
C ALA A 104 1.09 -6.55 0.54
N LEU A 105 0.91 -6.41 1.85
CA LEU A 105 1.84 -6.92 2.86
C LEU A 105 1.12 -7.75 3.92
N THR A 106 1.65 -8.92 4.27
CA THR A 106 1.17 -9.67 5.45
C THR A 106 1.46 -8.88 6.73
N GLY A 107 2.69 -8.38 6.87
CA GLY A 107 3.16 -7.59 8.00
C GLY A 107 3.85 -8.38 9.11
N ASP A 108 4.82 -7.72 9.76
CA ASP A 108 5.52 -8.24 10.94
C ASP A 108 4.58 -8.48 12.12
N HIS A 109 4.80 -9.50 12.95
CA HIS A 109 3.93 -9.69 14.12
C HIS A 109 3.89 -8.45 15.04
N ASN A 110 2.69 -8.01 15.44
CA ASN A 110 2.46 -6.76 16.20
C ASN A 110 3.26 -6.64 17.52
N ARG A 111 3.55 -7.77 18.18
CA ARG A 111 4.47 -7.89 19.32
C ARG A 111 5.85 -7.26 19.13
N LEU A 112 6.32 -7.12 17.88
CA LEU A 112 7.61 -6.48 17.58
C LEU A 112 7.54 -4.95 17.65
N GLY A 113 6.34 -4.39 17.68
CA GLY A 113 6.08 -2.96 17.67
C GLY A 113 5.87 -2.34 19.06
N ASP A 114 5.30 -1.14 19.05
CA ASP A 114 5.05 -0.34 20.26
C ASP A 114 3.70 -0.62 20.94
N HIS A 115 2.86 -1.47 20.34
CA HIS A 115 1.58 -1.93 20.90
C HIS A 115 1.52 -3.47 21.00
N PRO A 116 2.39 -4.12 21.79
CA PRO A 116 2.49 -5.58 21.82
C PRO A 116 1.24 -6.30 22.38
N GLY A 117 0.35 -5.57 23.05
CA GLY A 117 -0.92 -6.06 23.56
C GLY A 117 -2.10 -5.94 22.58
N SER A 118 -1.90 -5.38 21.37
CA SER A 118 -2.96 -5.35 20.37
C SER A 118 -3.30 -6.75 19.87
N MET A 119 -4.50 -6.91 19.31
CA MET A 119 -4.89 -8.19 18.71
C MET A 119 -4.22 -8.32 17.32
N PRO A 120 -3.55 -9.45 17.03
CA PRO A 120 -3.09 -9.74 15.68
C PRO A 120 -4.32 -10.11 14.83
N VAL A 121 -4.61 -9.35 13.77
CA VAL A 121 -5.81 -9.57 12.97
C VAL A 121 -5.57 -10.64 11.91
N PHE A 122 -4.65 -10.41 10.97
CA PHE A 122 -4.25 -11.38 9.93
C PHE A 122 -5.42 -12.17 9.33
N ASP A 123 -6.54 -11.50 9.07
CA ASP A 123 -7.72 -12.13 8.45
C ASP A 123 -7.42 -12.52 6.99
N LEU A 124 -6.52 -11.77 6.37
CA LEU A 124 -5.87 -12.07 5.09
C LEU A 124 -4.34 -12.03 5.29
N ASP A 125 -3.61 -12.58 4.32
CA ASP A 125 -2.19 -12.39 4.08
C ASP A 125 -1.98 -11.60 2.78
N SER A 126 -0.73 -11.35 2.36
CA SER A 126 -0.46 -10.60 1.12
C SER A 126 -1.05 -11.28 -0.12
N ILE A 127 -1.03 -12.61 -0.21
CA ILE A 127 -1.52 -13.36 -1.37
C ILE A 127 -3.05 -13.30 -1.46
N THR A 128 -3.74 -13.51 -0.35
CA THR A 128 -5.20 -13.42 -0.28
C THR A 128 -5.70 -11.96 -0.37
N LEU A 129 -4.88 -10.98 0.03
CA LEU A 129 -5.16 -9.56 -0.27
C LEU A 129 -5.02 -9.27 -1.76
N LEU A 130 -4.03 -9.84 -2.47
CA LEU A 130 -3.95 -9.72 -3.93
C LEU A 130 -5.17 -10.32 -4.64
N GLN A 131 -5.69 -11.45 -4.13
CA GLN A 131 -6.94 -12.03 -4.64
C GLN A 131 -8.13 -11.08 -4.41
N ALA A 132 -8.23 -10.48 -3.22
CA ALA A 132 -9.27 -9.49 -2.92
C ALA A 132 -9.19 -8.27 -3.85
N ILE A 133 -7.98 -7.78 -4.15
CA ILE A 133 -7.78 -6.70 -5.12
C ILE A 133 -8.32 -7.13 -6.49
N GLY A 134 -7.97 -8.33 -6.96
CA GLY A 134 -8.47 -8.86 -8.23
C GLY A 134 -10.00 -9.01 -8.28
N ASP A 135 -10.65 -9.42 -7.19
CA ASP A 135 -12.12 -9.48 -7.12
C ASP A 135 -12.73 -8.07 -7.25
N LEU A 136 -12.16 -7.08 -6.56
CA LEU A 136 -12.60 -5.69 -6.67
C LEU A 136 -12.44 -5.15 -8.09
N GLU A 137 -11.33 -5.43 -8.78
CA GLU A 137 -11.13 -5.07 -10.20
C GLU A 137 -12.11 -5.78 -11.15
N ASN A 138 -12.67 -6.92 -10.74
CA ASN A 138 -13.77 -7.59 -11.44
C ASN A 138 -15.17 -7.08 -11.04
N GLY A 139 -15.23 -6.03 -10.23
CA GLY A 139 -16.48 -5.38 -9.84
C GLY A 139 -17.21 -6.05 -8.68
N ARG A 140 -16.53 -6.85 -7.86
CA ARG A 140 -17.17 -7.57 -6.74
C ARG A 140 -16.36 -7.49 -5.46
N ASP A 141 -17.03 -7.55 -4.32
CA ASP A 141 -16.37 -7.77 -3.05
C ASP A 141 -16.07 -9.26 -2.79
N LEU A 142 -15.30 -9.56 -1.74
CA LEU A 142 -14.95 -10.93 -1.32
C LEU A 142 -16.17 -11.79 -0.93
N SER A 143 -17.35 -11.20 -0.71
CA SER A 143 -18.59 -11.94 -0.49
C SER A 143 -19.32 -12.29 -1.80
N GLY A 144 -18.83 -11.76 -2.93
CA GLY A 144 -19.40 -11.88 -4.26
C GLY A 144 -20.49 -10.86 -4.56
N ALA A 145 -20.68 -9.84 -3.71
CA ALA A 145 -21.62 -8.76 -3.98
C ALA A 145 -21.05 -7.81 -5.03
N GLU A 146 -21.90 -7.37 -5.96
CA GLU A 146 -21.52 -6.43 -7.02
C GLU A 146 -21.24 -5.04 -6.43
N LEU A 147 -20.20 -4.38 -6.94
CA LEU A 147 -19.85 -3.01 -6.60
C LEU A 147 -20.68 -2.02 -7.43
N GLU A 148 -20.89 -0.83 -6.88
CA GLU A 148 -21.52 0.26 -7.62
C GLU A 148 -20.51 0.97 -8.53
N GLY A 149 -20.88 1.17 -9.81
CA GLY A 149 -20.08 1.91 -10.77
C GLY A 149 -19.09 1.06 -11.56
N ASP A 150 -18.16 1.73 -12.23
CA ASP A 150 -17.07 1.05 -12.93
C ASP A 150 -16.10 0.43 -11.91
N PRO A 151 -15.61 -0.79 -12.13
CA PRO A 151 -14.64 -1.40 -11.23
C PRO A 151 -13.37 -0.54 -11.08
N PRO A 152 -12.78 -0.48 -9.88
CA PRO A 152 -11.51 0.19 -9.67
C PRO A 152 -10.41 -0.47 -10.52
N LYS A 153 -9.35 0.29 -10.78
CA LYS A 153 -8.14 -0.21 -11.45
C LYS A 153 -6.98 -0.02 -10.51
N PHE A 154 -6.23 -1.10 -10.30
CA PHE A 154 -5.06 -1.10 -9.46
C PHE A 154 -3.84 -1.57 -10.24
N PHE A 155 -2.68 -1.17 -9.75
CA PHE A 155 -1.40 -1.79 -10.08
C PHE A 155 -0.87 -2.45 -8.80
N PRO A 156 -1.29 -3.70 -8.52
CA PRO A 156 -0.95 -4.37 -7.28
C PRO A 156 0.44 -5.00 -7.35
N GLY A 157 1.16 -4.94 -6.23
CA GLY A 157 2.42 -5.65 -6.00
C GLY A 157 2.43 -6.32 -4.63
N ALA A 158 3.40 -7.20 -4.43
CA ALA A 158 3.73 -7.80 -3.14
C ALA A 158 5.25 -7.77 -2.92
N VAL A 159 5.68 -8.21 -1.74
CA VAL A 159 7.09 -8.30 -1.38
C VAL A 159 7.65 -9.69 -1.62
N VAL A 160 8.93 -9.73 -1.95
CA VAL A 160 9.73 -10.94 -2.10
C VAL A 160 10.96 -10.80 -1.22
N ASN A 161 11.32 -11.84 -0.48
CA ASN A 161 12.58 -11.90 0.24
C ASN A 161 13.58 -12.80 -0.51
N PRO A 162 14.51 -12.24 -1.32
CA PRO A 162 15.48 -13.04 -2.05
C PRO A 162 16.50 -13.76 -1.16
N GLY A 163 16.53 -13.45 0.15
CA GLY A 163 17.38 -14.12 1.14
C GLY A 163 16.63 -15.09 2.04
N ALA A 164 15.36 -15.44 1.74
CA ALA A 164 14.61 -16.39 2.55
C ALA A 164 15.16 -17.82 2.43
N GLU A 165 15.11 -18.55 3.54
CA GLU A 165 15.34 -19.99 3.58
C GLU A 165 14.16 -20.68 4.29
N PRO A 166 13.38 -21.53 3.60
CA PRO A 166 13.46 -21.87 2.17
C PRO A 166 13.08 -20.70 1.24
N PHE A 167 13.63 -20.68 0.03
CA PHE A 167 13.40 -19.61 -0.96
C PHE A 167 12.10 -19.83 -1.75
N GLU A 168 11.70 -21.09 -1.96
CA GLU A 168 10.57 -21.47 -2.80
C GLU A 168 9.23 -20.82 -2.40
N PRO A 169 8.89 -20.61 -1.11
CA PRO A 169 7.65 -19.93 -0.73
C PRO A 169 7.59 -18.44 -1.08
N GLU A 170 8.71 -17.83 -1.50
CA GLU A 170 8.77 -16.42 -1.89
C GLU A 170 8.53 -16.21 -3.40
N LEU A 171 8.49 -17.27 -4.23
CA LEU A 171 8.26 -17.18 -5.69
C LEU A 171 6.77 -17.36 -6.05
#